data_AF-A0A0F9B9Y3-F1
#
_entry.id   AF-A0A0F9B9Y3-F1
#
_cell.length_a   1.000
_cell.length_b   1.000
_cell.length_c   1.000
_cell.angle_alpha   90.00
_cell.angle_beta   90.00
_cell.angle_gamma   90.00
#
_symmetry.space_group_name_H-M   'P 1'
#
loop_
_entity.id
_entity.type
_entity.pdbx_description
1 polymer ?
#
loop_
_entity_poly.entity_id
_entity_poly.type
_entity_poly.pdbx_seq_one_letter_code
_entity_poly.pdbx_strand_id
1 'polypeptide(L)'
;MSRTSAMSPKWSDQQKIISDDYIDQLTQFHGSRTKDWGATGQRNFGQEVKQYLINRPKYETVLDFGAGQGTLGKFVLDNIERRARAPEIEWTNYDPGVLKYRKLPSERFDLIVSSDVLEHVEPEMIDQTCEWLRDHAAKALYLHIACDPAGLSL
;
A
#
# COMPACT_ATOMS: atom_id res chain seq x y z
N MET A 1 -16.15 19.99 35.09
CA MET A 1 -15.85 18.57 35.43
C MET A 1 -14.96 18.02 34.32
N SER A 2 -13.68 17.88 34.64
CA SER A 2 -12.61 17.47 33.71
C SER A 2 -12.76 15.99 33.35
N ARG A 3 -12.87 15.66 32.06
CA ARG A 3 -12.71 14.29 31.57
C ARG A 3 -11.28 14.13 31.08
N THR A 4 -10.50 13.52 31.97
CA THR A 4 -9.39 12.59 31.72
C THR A 4 -8.70 12.72 30.36
N SER A 5 -7.51 13.33 30.41
CA SER A 5 -6.45 13.17 29.43
C SER A 5 -6.16 11.67 29.25
N ALA A 6 -6.53 11.12 28.09
CA ALA A 6 -6.01 9.84 27.66
C ALA A 6 -4.52 10.04 27.39
N MET A 7 -3.67 9.37 28.17
CA MET A 7 -2.23 9.33 27.91
C MET A 7 -2.04 8.74 26.51
N SER A 8 -1.54 9.56 25.59
CA SER A 8 -1.01 9.10 24.30
C SER A 8 0.15 8.14 24.55
N PRO A 9 0.26 7.01 23.82
CA PRO A 9 1.40 6.14 23.99
C PRO A 9 2.67 6.90 23.61
N LYS A 10 3.68 6.80 24.48
CA LYS A 10 5.04 7.28 24.17
C LYS A 10 5.65 6.30 23.19
N TRP A 11 5.68 6.65 21.90
CA TRP A 11 6.35 5.85 20.88
C TRP A 11 7.79 6.36 20.72
N SER A 12 8.76 5.46 20.89
CA SER A 12 10.18 5.71 20.65
C SER A 12 10.54 5.57 19.16
N ASP A 13 11.65 6.21 18.79
CA ASP A 13 12.21 6.42 17.45
C ASP A 13 12.06 5.26 16.45
N GLN A 14 11.53 5.60 15.26
CA GLN A 14 11.36 4.78 14.05
C GLN A 14 10.63 3.45 14.22
N GLN A 15 9.30 3.47 14.08
CA GLN A 15 8.52 2.26 13.78
C GLN A 15 8.99 1.68 12.43
N LYS A 16 9.78 0.60 12.47
CA LYS A 16 10.01 -0.25 11.31
C LYS A 16 8.79 -1.17 11.16
N ILE A 17 8.24 -1.22 9.94
CA ILE A 17 7.13 -2.12 9.55
C ILE A 17 7.63 -3.36 8.79
N ILE A 18 8.95 -3.47 8.64
CA ILE A 18 9.63 -4.53 7.89
C ILE A 18 11.08 -4.65 8.39
N SER A 19 11.59 -5.87 8.49
CA SER A 19 12.99 -6.14 8.86
C SER A 19 13.94 -5.94 7.67
N ASP A 20 15.19 -5.57 7.95
CA ASP A 20 16.18 -5.35 6.87
C ASP A 20 16.44 -6.65 6.08
N ASP A 21 16.50 -7.80 6.78
CA ASP A 21 16.66 -9.13 6.18
C ASP A 21 15.52 -9.45 5.20
N TYR A 22 14.28 -9.09 5.54
CA TYR A 22 13.13 -9.33 4.67
C TYR A 22 13.15 -8.44 3.43
N ILE A 23 13.62 -7.20 3.54
CA ILE A 23 13.76 -6.35 2.35
C ILE A 23 14.79 -6.92 1.37
N ASP A 24 15.88 -7.49 1.88
CA ASP A 24 16.91 -8.11 1.04
C ASP A 24 16.36 -9.34 0.30
N GLN A 25 15.52 -10.14 0.96
CA GLN A 25 14.80 -11.24 0.29
C GLN A 25 13.90 -10.70 -0.83
N LEU A 26 13.02 -9.74 -0.54
CA LEU A 26 12.12 -9.16 -1.55
C LEU A 26 12.88 -8.56 -2.75
N THR A 27 14.00 -7.88 -2.48
CA THR A 27 14.87 -7.32 -3.54
C THR A 27 15.43 -8.42 -4.43
N GLN A 28 15.87 -9.55 -3.85
CA GLN A 28 16.34 -10.71 -4.62
C GLN A 28 15.21 -11.33 -5.45
N PHE A 29 13.97 -11.38 -4.96
CA PHE A 29 12.84 -11.92 -5.70
C PHE A 29 12.50 -11.08 -6.94
N HIS A 30 12.49 -9.75 -6.82
CA HIS A 30 12.35 -8.86 -7.98
C HIS A 30 13.52 -8.97 -8.97
N GLY A 31 14.72 -9.28 -8.50
CA GLY A 31 15.92 -9.38 -9.32
C GLY A 31 16.15 -10.74 -10.02
N SER A 32 15.66 -11.85 -9.45
CA SER A 32 16.23 -13.18 -9.77
C SER A 32 15.33 -14.20 -10.46
N ARG A 33 13.98 -14.14 -10.39
CA ARG A 33 13.20 -15.34 -10.79
C ARG A 33 11.96 -15.21 -11.66
N THR A 34 11.32 -14.05 -11.81
CA THR A 34 10.12 -13.97 -12.67
C THR A 34 9.88 -12.52 -13.09
N LYS A 35 9.96 -12.22 -14.39
CA LYS A 35 9.66 -10.88 -14.95
C LYS A 35 8.24 -10.37 -14.63
N ASP A 36 7.36 -11.26 -14.18
CA ASP A 36 5.94 -10.99 -13.96
C ASP A 36 5.54 -10.79 -12.48
N TRP A 37 6.47 -10.97 -11.53
CA TRP A 37 6.16 -10.82 -10.10
C TRP A 37 5.97 -9.35 -9.72
N GLY A 38 4.88 -9.06 -9.01
CA GLY A 38 4.44 -7.70 -8.69
C GLY A 38 3.92 -6.89 -9.88
N ALA A 39 3.54 -7.55 -11.01
CA ALA A 39 3.05 -6.86 -12.22
C ALA A 39 1.54 -7.01 -12.48
N THR A 40 0.82 -7.77 -11.65
CA THR A 40 -0.59 -8.16 -11.87
C THR A 40 -1.62 -7.19 -11.32
N GLY A 41 -1.23 -6.17 -10.53
CA GLY A 41 -2.15 -5.25 -9.87
C GLY A 41 -3.19 -4.61 -10.81
N GLN A 42 -2.76 -4.16 -12.00
CA GLN A 42 -3.69 -3.63 -13.02
C GLN A 42 -4.78 -4.63 -13.46
N ARG A 43 -4.42 -5.93 -13.58
CA ARG A 43 -5.31 -6.97 -14.10
C ARG A 43 -6.34 -7.37 -13.06
N ASN A 44 -5.89 -7.49 -11.81
CA ASN A 44 -6.71 -8.03 -10.73
C ASN A 44 -7.57 -6.94 -10.07
N PHE A 45 -7.04 -5.74 -9.88
CA PHE A 45 -7.66 -4.71 -9.02
C PHE A 45 -7.92 -3.38 -9.73
N GLY A 46 -7.36 -3.18 -10.94
CA GLY A 46 -7.39 -1.89 -11.63
C GLY A 46 -8.80 -1.33 -11.88
N GLN A 47 -9.75 -2.16 -12.31
CA GLN A 47 -11.12 -1.70 -12.57
C GLN A 47 -11.86 -1.30 -11.29
N GLU A 48 -11.69 -2.09 -10.23
CA GLU A 48 -12.34 -1.87 -8.95
C GLU A 48 -11.84 -0.58 -8.29
N VAL A 49 -10.52 -0.42 -8.16
CA VAL A 49 -9.90 0.78 -7.56
C VAL A 49 -10.26 2.03 -8.37
N LYS A 50 -10.19 1.96 -9.70
CA LYS A 50 -10.62 3.06 -10.58
C LYS A 50 -12.08 3.43 -10.33
N GLN A 51 -12.98 2.44 -10.29
CA GLN A 51 -14.41 2.70 -10.11
C GLN A 51 -14.72 3.26 -8.72
N TYR A 52 -13.97 2.82 -7.70
CA TYR A 52 -14.05 3.34 -6.34
C TYR A 52 -13.71 4.83 -6.30
N LEU A 53 -12.59 5.23 -6.93
CA LEU A 53 -12.10 6.61 -6.99
C LEU A 53 -13.02 7.52 -7.82
N ILE A 54 -13.51 7.06 -8.98
CA ILE A 54 -14.46 7.83 -9.82
C ILE A 54 -15.71 8.21 -9.04
N ASN A 55 -16.21 7.31 -8.19
CA ASN A 55 -17.42 7.53 -7.41
C ASN A 55 -17.16 8.38 -6.16
N ARG A 56 -15.90 8.76 -5.89
CA ARG A 56 -15.49 9.45 -4.68
C ARG A 56 -14.49 10.55 -5.02
N PRO A 57 -14.94 11.66 -5.64
CA PRO A 57 -14.08 12.71 -6.14
C PRO A 57 -13.29 13.48 -5.07
N LYS A 58 -13.53 13.19 -3.78
CA LYS A 58 -12.79 13.78 -2.65
C LYS A 58 -11.55 12.95 -2.26
N TYR A 59 -11.22 11.87 -2.95
CA TYR A 59 -10.04 11.07 -2.67
C TYR A 59 -8.97 11.51 -3.66
N GLU A 60 -8.08 12.39 -3.23
CA GLU A 60 -7.12 13.08 -4.09
C GLU A 60 -5.72 12.48 -3.98
N THR A 61 -5.36 11.95 -2.80
CA THR A 61 -4.06 11.29 -2.57
C THR A 61 -4.24 9.78 -2.33
N VAL A 62 -3.52 8.96 -3.10
CA VAL A 62 -3.58 7.50 -3.02
C VAL A 62 -2.19 6.93 -2.79
N LEU A 63 -2.07 6.02 -1.82
CA LEU A 63 -0.91 5.16 -1.66
C LEU A 63 -1.23 3.74 -2.13
N ASP A 64 -0.39 3.19 -2.99
CA ASP A 64 -0.32 1.77 -3.32
C ASP A 64 0.76 1.11 -2.45
N PHE A 65 0.34 0.41 -1.41
CA PHE A 65 1.20 -0.23 -0.41
C PHE A 65 1.51 -1.68 -0.82
N GLY A 66 2.76 -1.92 -1.17
CA GLY A 66 3.22 -3.14 -1.85
C GLY A 66 2.93 -3.10 -3.36
N ALA A 67 3.21 -1.95 -3.98
CA ALA A 67 2.86 -1.66 -5.37
C ALA A 67 3.56 -2.55 -6.42
N GLY A 68 4.59 -3.31 -6.02
CA GLY A 68 5.45 -4.04 -6.93
C GLY A 68 5.97 -3.15 -8.05
N GLN A 69 5.68 -3.51 -9.29
CA GLN A 69 6.12 -2.76 -10.47
C GLN A 69 5.33 -1.46 -10.71
N GLY A 70 4.28 -1.19 -9.91
CA GLY A 70 3.43 0.00 -9.99
C GLY A 70 2.42 -0.06 -11.14
N THR A 71 2.00 -1.25 -11.57
CA THR A 71 1.09 -1.40 -12.71
C THR A 71 -0.32 -0.92 -12.39
N LEU A 72 -0.77 -1.08 -11.15
CA LEU A 72 -2.09 -0.63 -10.69
C LEU A 72 -2.24 0.89 -10.83
N GLY A 73 -1.33 1.67 -10.23
CA GLY A 73 -1.35 3.13 -10.33
C GLY A 73 -1.29 3.62 -11.76
N LYS A 74 -0.39 3.07 -12.58
CA LYS A 74 -0.32 3.39 -14.00
C LYS A 74 -1.67 3.17 -14.70
N PHE A 75 -2.29 2.01 -14.48
CA PHE A 75 -3.58 1.69 -15.08
C PHE A 75 -4.67 2.68 -14.64
N VAL A 76 -4.75 3.00 -13.35
CA VAL A 76 -5.78 3.90 -12.82
C VAL A 76 -5.62 5.28 -13.43
N LEU A 77 -4.42 5.87 -13.37
CA LEU A 77 -4.15 7.21 -13.89
C LEU A 77 -4.44 7.31 -15.40
N ASP A 78 -3.95 6.37 -16.21
CA ASP A 78 -4.18 6.33 -17.67
C ASP A 78 -5.69 6.25 -18.05
N ASN A 79 -6.55 5.80 -17.13
CA ASN A 79 -7.96 5.51 -17.39
C ASN A 79 -8.95 6.37 -16.60
N ILE A 80 -8.51 7.16 -15.62
CA ILE A 80 -9.38 8.02 -14.81
C ILE A 80 -9.60 9.38 -15.48
N GLU A 81 -8.59 9.92 -16.18
CA GLU A 81 -8.62 11.21 -16.86
C GLU A 81 -9.64 11.29 -18.02
N ARG A 82 -10.14 10.14 -18.49
CA ARG A 82 -11.09 10.07 -19.61
C ARG A 82 -12.51 10.58 -19.28
N ARG A 83 -12.75 11.11 -18.08
CA ARG A 83 -14.02 11.74 -17.69
C ARG A 83 -13.78 13.15 -17.14
N ALA A 84 -14.40 14.15 -17.77
CA ALA A 84 -14.29 15.58 -17.48
C ALA A 84 -14.70 16.05 -16.05
N ARG A 85 -14.83 15.13 -15.08
CA ARG A 85 -15.19 15.38 -13.68
C ARG A 85 -14.40 14.54 -12.68
N ALA A 86 -13.43 13.75 -13.14
CA ALA A 86 -12.56 13.02 -12.22
C ALA A 86 -11.59 14.00 -11.53
N PRO A 87 -11.36 13.88 -10.22
CA PRO A 87 -10.31 14.66 -9.56
C PRO A 87 -8.94 14.30 -10.15
N GLU A 88 -8.02 15.26 -10.11
CA GLU A 88 -6.59 14.97 -10.28
C GLU A 88 -6.17 14.07 -9.12
N ILE A 89 -5.68 12.88 -9.41
CA ILE A 89 -5.24 11.91 -8.42
C ILE A 89 -3.72 11.97 -8.32
N GLU A 90 -3.22 12.30 -7.13
CA GLU A 90 -1.83 12.09 -6.76
C GLU A 90 -1.65 10.63 -6.33
N TRP A 91 -0.81 9.89 -7.04
CA TRP A 91 -0.58 8.47 -6.78
C TRP A 91 0.87 8.22 -6.33
N THR A 92 1.01 7.64 -5.15
CA THR A 92 2.30 7.23 -4.57
C THR A 92 2.40 5.71 -4.55
N ASN A 93 3.51 5.17 -5.03
CA ASN A 93 3.83 3.75 -4.93
C ASN A 93 4.83 3.55 -3.79
N TYR A 94 4.55 2.58 -2.91
CA TYR A 94 5.50 2.07 -1.94
C TYR A 94 5.68 0.57 -2.14
N ASP A 95 6.92 0.13 -2.26
CA ASP A 95 7.26 -1.28 -2.22
C ASP A 95 8.72 -1.43 -1.73
N PRO A 96 8.96 -2.09 -0.59
CA PRO A 96 10.30 -2.21 -0.03
C PRO A 96 11.25 -3.04 -0.91
N GLY A 97 10.73 -3.98 -1.69
CA GLY A 97 11.51 -4.82 -2.62
C GLY A 97 11.86 -4.12 -3.93
N VAL A 98 11.23 -2.97 -4.24
CA VAL A 98 11.47 -2.23 -5.48
C VAL A 98 12.23 -0.94 -5.18
N LEU A 99 13.49 -0.87 -5.61
CA LEU A 99 14.42 0.22 -5.28
C LEU A 99 13.85 1.63 -5.48
N LYS A 100 13.10 1.87 -6.57
CA LYS A 100 12.48 3.18 -6.87
C LYS A 100 11.29 3.54 -5.97
N TYR A 101 10.68 2.56 -5.30
CA TYR A 101 9.50 2.72 -4.43
C TYR A 101 9.81 2.34 -2.96
N ARG A 102 11.09 2.11 -2.63
CA ARG A 102 11.53 1.59 -1.32
C ARG A 102 11.35 2.57 -0.16
N LYS A 103 11.23 3.87 -0.46
CA LYS A 103 11.10 4.90 0.57
C LYS A 103 9.68 4.87 1.14
N LEU A 104 9.56 4.52 2.42
CA LEU A 104 8.29 4.61 3.13
C LEU A 104 7.88 6.09 3.23
N PRO A 105 6.66 6.46 2.77
CA PRO A 105 6.16 7.83 2.90
C PRO A 105 5.92 8.21 4.36
N SER A 106 5.91 9.50 4.66
CA SER A 106 5.62 10.04 6.01
C SER A 106 4.29 10.79 6.08
N GLU A 107 3.74 11.12 4.92
CA GLU A 107 2.48 11.81 4.73
C GLU A 107 1.29 10.86 4.86
N ARG A 108 0.10 11.45 5.07
CA ARG A 108 -1.17 10.72 5.12
C ARG A 108 -1.85 10.76 3.76
N PHE A 109 -2.56 9.69 3.42
CA PHE A 109 -3.24 9.51 2.14
C PHE A 109 -4.74 9.39 2.33
N ASP A 110 -5.53 9.94 1.42
CA ASP A 110 -6.97 9.77 1.45
C ASP A 110 -7.37 8.29 1.35
N LEU A 111 -6.74 7.57 0.44
CA LEU A 111 -6.88 6.13 0.29
C LEU A 111 -5.50 5.46 0.38
N ILE A 112 -5.41 4.40 1.16
CA ILE A 112 -4.32 3.44 1.02
C ILE A 112 -4.92 2.15 0.44
N VAL A 113 -4.33 1.69 -0.65
CA VAL A 113 -4.64 0.42 -1.33
C VAL A 113 -3.51 -0.54 -1.00
N SER A 114 -3.84 -1.77 -0.61
CA SER A 114 -2.88 -2.86 -0.50
C SER A 114 -3.51 -4.13 -1.06
N SER A 115 -2.79 -4.82 -1.93
CA SER A 115 -3.32 -5.99 -2.64
C SER A 115 -2.30 -7.11 -2.76
N ASP A 116 -2.60 -8.24 -2.14
CA ASP A 116 -1.76 -9.44 -2.09
C ASP A 116 -0.40 -9.14 -1.40
N VAL A 117 -0.45 -8.52 -0.22
CA VAL A 117 0.73 -8.00 0.51
C VAL A 117 0.68 -8.36 1.98
N LEU A 118 -0.45 -8.15 2.66
CA LEU A 118 -0.54 -8.31 4.11
C LEU A 118 -0.36 -9.76 4.57
N GLU A 119 -0.72 -10.72 3.73
CA GLU A 119 -0.45 -12.16 3.93
C GLU A 119 1.04 -12.50 3.86
N HIS A 120 1.86 -11.60 3.30
CA HIS A 120 3.31 -11.73 3.18
C HIS A 120 4.05 -10.82 4.17
N VAL A 121 3.38 -10.07 5.03
CA VAL A 121 4.08 -9.32 6.07
C VAL A 121 4.62 -10.30 7.12
N GLU A 122 5.83 -10.05 7.62
CA GLU A 122 6.44 -10.85 8.68
C GLU A 122 5.48 -10.93 9.89
N PRO A 123 5.22 -12.12 10.46
CA PRO A 123 4.28 -12.25 11.57
C PRO A 123 4.59 -11.32 12.76
N GLU A 124 5.86 -11.03 13.00
CA GLU A 124 6.32 -10.14 14.07
C GLU A 124 6.12 -8.65 13.75
N MET A 125 5.86 -8.31 12.48
CA MET A 125 5.70 -6.94 11.97
C MET A 125 4.26 -6.61 11.58
N ILE A 126 3.34 -7.58 11.60
CA ILE A 126 1.96 -7.38 11.12
C ILE A 126 1.20 -6.34 11.93
N ASP A 127 1.40 -6.32 13.25
CA ASP A 127 0.74 -5.35 14.14
C ASP A 127 1.22 -3.94 13.85
N GLN A 128 2.54 -3.72 13.76
CA GLN A 128 3.11 -2.41 13.43
C GLN A 128 2.72 -1.96 12.02
N THR A 129 2.63 -2.89 11.07
CA THR A 129 2.17 -2.59 9.70
C THR A 129 0.72 -2.15 9.69
N CYS A 130 -0.17 -2.87 10.40
CA CYS A 130 -1.57 -2.52 10.52
C CYS A 130 -1.76 -1.16 11.22
N GLU A 131 -0.98 -0.90 12.27
CA GLU A 131 -0.97 0.40 12.96
C GLU A 131 -0.53 1.53 12.03
N TRP A 132 0.55 1.32 11.28
CA TRP A 132 1.04 2.30 10.31
C TRP A 132 -0.01 2.59 9.24
N LEU A 133 -0.62 1.56 8.65
CA LEU A 133 -1.69 1.70 7.65
C LEU A 133 -2.89 2.49 8.19
N ARG A 134 -3.32 2.19 9.42
CA ARG A 134 -4.41 2.91 10.10
C ARG A 134 -4.06 4.38 10.30
N ASP A 135 -2.85 4.67 10.78
CA ASP A 135 -2.46 6.02 11.16
C ASP A 135 -2.22 6.92 9.93
N HIS A 136 -1.79 6.33 8.80
CA HIS A 136 -1.52 7.04 7.55
C HIS A 136 -2.74 7.11 6.61
N ALA A 137 -3.78 6.31 6.80
CA ALA A 137 -5.04 6.44 6.06
C ALA A 137 -5.91 7.56 6.63
N ALA A 138 -6.18 8.59 5.83
CA ALA A 138 -6.98 9.74 6.21
C ALA A 138 -8.49 9.49 6.07
N LYS A 139 -8.93 8.71 5.07
CA LYS A 139 -10.36 8.46 4.81
C LYS A 139 -10.70 6.97 4.72
N ALA A 140 -9.90 6.17 4.01
CA ALA A 140 -10.19 4.73 3.88
C ALA A 140 -8.94 3.87 3.65
N LEU A 141 -9.09 2.59 3.98
CA LEU A 141 -8.19 1.50 3.63
C LEU A 141 -8.91 0.54 2.69
N TYR A 142 -8.29 0.21 1.56
CA TYR A 142 -8.69 -0.89 0.69
C TYR A 142 -7.65 -2.00 0.83
N LEU A 143 -8.05 -3.12 1.43
CA LEU A 143 -7.17 -4.25 1.69
C LEU A 143 -7.72 -5.49 0.98
N HIS A 144 -6.97 -6.00 0.02
CA HIS A 144 -7.19 -7.32 -0.55
C HIS A 144 -6.13 -8.27 -0.01
N ILE A 145 -6.57 -9.27 0.75
CA ILE A 145 -5.71 -10.22 1.48
C ILE A 145 -6.10 -11.62 1.02
N ALA A 146 -5.18 -12.35 0.39
CA ALA A 146 -5.42 -13.75 0.09
C ALA A 146 -5.38 -14.57 1.39
N CYS A 147 -6.44 -15.33 1.64
CA CYS A 147 -6.54 -16.24 2.79
C CYS A 147 -6.12 -17.68 2.46
N ASP A 148 -5.68 -17.93 1.23
CA ASP A 148 -5.11 -19.20 0.81
C ASP A 148 -3.64 -19.29 1.22
N PRO A 149 -3.08 -20.49 1.45
CA PRO A 149 -1.65 -20.64 1.69
C PRO A 149 -0.87 -19.96 0.57
N ALA A 150 0.02 -19.04 0.94
CA ALA A 150 0.87 -18.35 -0.01
C ALA A 150 1.63 -19.38 -0.86
N GLY A 151 1.41 -19.37 -2.19
CA GLY A 151 2.07 -20.30 -3.11
C GLY A 151 3.59 -20.15 -3.15
N LEU A 152 4.10 -19.03 -2.63
CA LEU A 152 5.47 -18.84 -2.19
C LEU A 152 5.45 -18.39 -0.73
N SER A 153 5.89 -19.27 0.17
CA SER A 153 6.37 -18.86 1.49
C SER A 153 7.80 -18.34 1.33
N LEU A 154 8.05 -17.12 1.78
CA LEU A 154 9.41 -16.59 1.99
C LEU A 154 10.03 -17.23 3.24
#